data_AF-D3AU95-F1
#
_entry.id   AF-D3AU95-F1
#
_cell.length_a   1.000
_cell.length_b   1.000
_cell.length_c   1.000
_cell.angle_alpha   90.00
_cell.angle_beta   90.00
_cell.angle_gamma   90.00
#
_symmetry.space_group_name_H-M   'P 1'
#
loop_
_entity.id
_entity.type
_entity.pdbx_description
1 polymer ?
#
loop_
_entity_poly.entity_id
_entity_poly.type
_entity_poly.pdbx_seq_one_letter_code
_entity_poly.pdbx_strand_id
1 'polypeptide(L)' 'MAPEEGPVKGWCLVCVDGSPLGFAKGTGMALKNKYYPGWRWM' A
#
# COMPACT_ATOMS: atom_id res chain seq x y z
N MET A 1 13.02 7.65 16.61
CA MET A 1 12.35 8.69 15.81
C MET A 1 11.83 7.95 14.59
N ALA A 2 10.55 7.54 14.61
CA ALA A 2 9.97 6.87 13.45
C ALA A 2 9.93 7.89 12.30
N PRO A 3 10.25 7.49 11.06
CA PRO A 3 10.14 8.40 9.91
C PRO A 3 8.71 8.93 9.88
N GLU A 4 8.59 10.25 9.74
CA GLU A 4 7.33 10.94 9.59
C GLU A 4 6.43 10.23 8.56
N GLU A 5 5.23 9.82 8.97
CA GLU A 5 4.24 9.15 8.10
C GLU A 5 3.64 10.18 7.15
N GLY A 6 4.45 10.63 6.20
CA GLY A 6 4.07 11.56 5.15
C GLY A 6 3.31 10.86 4.02
N PRO A 7 2.56 11.64 3.21
CA PRO A 7 1.86 11.10 2.04
C PRO A 7 2.84 10.44 1.07
N VAL A 8 2.59 9.17 0.75
CA VAL A 8 3.37 8.42 -0.23
C VAL A 8 2.92 8.79 -1.64
N LYS A 9 3.87 9.15 -2.52
CA LYS A 9 3.60 9.46 -3.92
C LYS A 9 4.28 8.44 -4.83
N GLY A 10 3.50 7.75 -5.66
CA GLY A 10 4.03 6.74 -6.58
C GLY A 10 3.83 5.32 -6.07
N TRP A 11 4.59 4.35 -6.61
CA TRP A 11 4.44 2.95 -6.24
C TRP A 11 5.17 2.63 -4.93
N CYS A 12 4.50 1.92 -4.03
CA CYS A 12 5.07 1.44 -2.78
C CYS A 12 4.66 -0.01 -2.52
N LEU A 13 5.53 -0.75 -1.85
CA LEU A 13 5.23 -2.09 -1.33
C LEU A 13 4.51 -1.93 0.01
N VAL A 14 3.36 -2.57 0.14
CA VAL A 14 2.59 -2.64 1.39
C VAL A 14 2.97 -3.93 2.09
N CYS A 15 3.40 -3.82 3.35
CA CYS A 15 3.72 -4.96 4.21
C CYS A 15 2.84 -4.93 5.46
N VAL A 16 2.42 -6.10 5.92
CA VAL A 16 1.76 -6.30 7.22
C VAL A 16 2.59 -7.30 8.02
N ASP A 17 2.96 -6.95 9.24
CA ASP A 17 3.79 -7.76 10.13
C ASP A 17 5.08 -8.29 9.46
N GLY A 18 5.72 -7.44 8.65
CA GLY A 18 6.92 -7.80 7.89
C GLY A 18 6.68 -8.67 6.65
N SER A 19 5.43 -9.07 6.37
CA SER A 19 5.05 -9.85 5.20
C SER A 19 4.51 -8.96 4.08
N PRO A 20 4.98 -9.09 2.81
CA PRO A 20 4.53 -8.25 1.71
C PRO A 20 3.11 -8.64 1.25
N LEU A 21 2.17 -7.70 1.33
CA LEU A 21 0.80 -7.86 0.82
C LEU A 21 0.66 -7.48 -0.66
N GLY A 22 1.57 -6.65 -1.18
CA GLY A 22 1.59 -6.28 -2.58
C GLY A 22 1.83 -4.79 -2.82
N PHE A 23 1.68 -4.36 -4.08
CA PHE A 23 1.95 -2.98 -4.47
C PHE A 23 0.70 -2.11 -4.45
N ALA A 24 0.85 -0.92 -3.89
CA ALA A 24 -0.11 0.15 -4.00
C ALA A 24 0.51 1.38 -4.66
N LYS A 25 -0.33 2.21 -5.28
CA LYS A 25 0.08 3.53 -5.76
C LYS A 25 -0.46 4.59 -4.81
N GLY A 26 0.44 5.31 -4.16
CA GLY A 26 0.12 6.43 -3.30
C GLY A 26 -0.32 7.65 -4.12
N THR A 27 -1.47 8.20 -3.74
CA THR A 27 -2.09 9.40 -4.30
C THR A 27 -2.55 10.30 -3.15
N GLY A 28 -1.66 11.19 -2.69
CA GLY A 28 -1.92 12.06 -1.54
C GLY A 28 -1.98 11.24 -0.25
N MET A 29 -3.08 11.35 0.50
CA MET A 29 -3.31 10.63 1.77
C MET A 29 -3.89 9.21 1.59
N ALA A 30 -4.03 8.73 0.34
CA ALA A 30 -4.64 7.42 0.05
C ALA A 30 -3.69 6.52 -0.74
N LEU A 31 -3.74 5.22 -0.45
CA LEU A 31 -3.05 4.17 -1.20
C LEU A 31 -4.05 3.41 -2.06
N LYS A 32 -3.90 3.46 -3.38
CA LYS A 32 -4.70 2.66 -4.31
C LYS A 32 -4.03 1.31 -4.53
N ASN A 33 -4.62 0.27 -3.94
CA ASN A 33 -4.12 -1.09 -4.09
C ASN A 33 -4.39 -1.63 -5.51
N LYS A 34 -3.36 -2.20 -6.16
CA LYS A 34 -3.53 -2.99 -7.38
C LYS A 34 -3.91 -4.44 -7.02
N TYR A 35 -5.08 -4.61 -6.41
CA TYR A 35 -5.63 -5.94 -6.13
C TYR A 35 -6.72 -6.26 -7.15
N TYR A 36 -6.47 -7.30 -7.95
CA TYR A 36 -7.45 -7.80 -8.92
C TYR A 36 -8.73 -8.24 -8.18
N PRO A 37 -9.92 -7.90 -8.69
CA PRO A 37 -11.18 -8.21 -8.01
C PRO A 37 -11.34 -9.70 -7.66
N GLY A 38 -10.87 -10.60 -8.53
CA GLY A 38 -10.95 -12.04 -8.31
C GLY A 38 -10.02 -12.61 -7.23
N TRP A 39 -9.15 -11.78 -6.63
CA TRP A 39 -8.26 -12.16 -5.52
C TRP A 39 -8.70 -11.55 -4.19
N ARG A 40 -9.76 -10.76 -4.19
CA ARG A 40 -10.34 -10.23 -2.95
C ARG A 40 -11.10 -11.37 -2.30
N TRP A 41 -10.88 -11.56 -1.00
CA TRP A 41 -11.73 -12.45 -0.22
C TRP A 41 -13.16 -11.90 -0.21
N MET A 42 -14.14 -12.76 -0.44
CA MET A 42 -15.57 -12.48 -0.33
C MET A 42 -16.09 -13.10 0.97
#